data_AF-A0A967BK55-F1
#
_entry.id   AF-A0A967BK55-F1
#
_cell.length_a   1.000
_cell.length_b   1.000
_cell.length_c   1.000
_cell.angle_alpha   90.00
_cell.angle_beta   90.00
_cell.angle_gamma   90.00
#
_symmetry.space_group_name_H-M   'P 1'
#
loop_
_entity.id
_entity.type
_entity.pdbx_description
1 polymer ?
#
loop_
_entity_poly.entity_id
_entity_poly.type
_entity_poly.pdbx_seq_one_letter_code
_entity_poly.pdbx_strand_id
1 'polypeptide(L)'
;MPINNMNSIQERFNQNVREHSGWSSFICFGDAIMNRNYSLYSVRKWFNKLVDEEDYDKVDKSSIIRFCKYLSNKKVVNADSYTVKN
;
A
#
# COMPACT_ATOMS: atom_id res chain seq x y z
N MET A 1 4.16 0.59 -26.81
CA MET A 1 2.97 0.25 -26.00
C MET A 1 2.44 1.55 -25.42
N PRO A 2 1.13 1.86 -25.49
CA PRO A 2 0.65 3.11 -24.94
C PRO A 2 0.75 3.06 -23.41
N ILE A 3 1.38 4.09 -22.85
CA ILE A 3 1.40 4.35 -21.41
C ILE A 3 0.00 4.88 -21.10
N ASN A 4 -0.89 3.99 -20.67
CA ASN A 4 -2.23 4.39 -20.22
C ASN A 4 -2.08 5.13 -18.89
N ASN A 5 -2.53 6.38 -18.92
CA ASN A 5 -2.48 7.31 -17.82
C ASN A 5 -3.69 7.03 -16.89
N MET A 6 -3.61 6.12 -15.91
CA MET A 6 -4.70 5.93 -14.93
C MET A 6 -4.20 5.75 -13.49
N ASN A 7 -4.30 6.82 -12.69
CA ASN A 7 -3.95 6.95 -11.26
C ASN A 7 -4.63 5.98 -10.25
N SER A 8 -4.86 4.72 -10.60
CA SER A 8 -5.56 3.75 -9.76
C SER A 8 -4.58 2.91 -8.93
N ILE A 9 -4.95 2.64 -7.67
CA ILE A 9 -4.22 1.74 -6.76
C ILE A 9 -3.94 0.38 -7.44
N GLN A 10 -4.85 -0.06 -8.31
CA GLN A 10 -4.74 -1.31 -9.07
C GLN A 10 -3.59 -1.34 -10.07
N GLU A 11 -3.35 -0.28 -10.85
CA GLU A 11 -2.27 -0.30 -11.84
C GLU A 11 -0.90 -0.37 -11.16
N ARG A 12 -0.72 0.37 -10.06
CA ARG A 12 0.49 0.33 -9.23
C ARG A 12 0.68 -1.01 -8.57
N PHE A 13 -0.38 -1.55 -8.01
CA PHE A 13 -0.35 -2.91 -7.45
C PHE A 13 0.09 -3.91 -8.52
N ASN A 14 -0.49 -3.86 -9.72
CA ASN A 14 -0.12 -4.75 -10.82
C ASN A 14 1.32 -4.53 -11.29
N GLN A 15 1.81 -3.29 -11.25
CA GLN A 15 3.21 -2.98 -11.55
C GLN A 15 4.13 -3.60 -10.50
N ASN A 16 3.83 -3.42 -9.21
CA ASN A 16 4.60 -3.98 -8.10
C ASN A 16 4.63 -5.51 -8.14
N VAL A 17 3.50 -6.15 -8.44
CA VAL A 17 3.43 -7.62 -8.60
C VAL A 17 4.29 -8.10 -9.77
N ARG A 18 4.34 -7.33 -10.88
CA ARG A 18 5.17 -7.67 -12.05
C ARG A 18 6.66 -7.44 -11.79
N GLU A 19 7.01 -6.35 -11.11
CA GLU A 19 8.39 -5.99 -10.79
C GLU A 19 8.96 -6.84 -9.65
N HIS A 20 8.10 -7.32 -8.74
CA HIS A 20 8.46 -8.11 -7.57
C HIS A 20 7.64 -9.40 -7.51
N SER A 21 7.94 -10.36 -8.39
CA SER A 21 7.20 -11.63 -8.51
C SER A 21 7.32 -12.60 -7.32
N GLY A 22 7.75 -12.14 -6.15
CA GLY A 22 7.87 -12.92 -4.91
C GLY A 22 7.36 -12.20 -3.67
N TRP A 23 6.74 -11.03 -3.83
CA TRP A 23 6.14 -10.30 -2.72
C TRP A 23 4.70 -10.75 -2.48
N SER A 24 4.28 -10.79 -1.21
CA SER A 24 2.88 -11.06 -0.87
C SER A 24 1.97 -9.94 -1.38
N SER A 25 0.69 -10.25 -1.60
CA SER A 25 -0.27 -9.25 -2.09
C SER A 25 -0.40 -8.08 -1.11
N PHE A 26 -0.21 -8.33 0.19
CA PHE A 26 -0.17 -7.29 1.21
C PHE A 26 0.98 -6.28 1.00
N ILE A 27 2.20 -6.75 0.73
CA ILE A 27 3.37 -5.88 0.54
C ILE A 27 3.20 -5.04 -0.73
N CYS A 28 2.81 -5.69 -1.84
CA CYS A 28 2.55 -5.02 -3.11
C CYS A 28 1.48 -3.92 -2.96
N PHE A 29 0.43 -4.19 -2.16
CA PHE A 29 -0.63 -3.23 -1.88
C PHE A 29 -0.15 -2.07 -0.99
N GLY A 30 0.63 -2.37 0.05
CA GLY A 30 1.21 -1.38 0.96
C GLY A 30 2.07 -0.36 0.22
N ASP A 31 2.93 -0.84 -0.68
CA ASP A 31 3.77 0.01 -1.52
C ASP A 31 2.93 0.86 -2.49
N ALA A 32 1.89 0.28 -3.11
CA ALA A 32 1.01 0.99 -4.04
C ALA A 32 0.26 2.18 -3.39
N ILE A 33 -0.05 2.11 -2.08
CA ILE A 33 -0.79 3.15 -1.34
C ILE A 33 0.10 4.10 -0.54
N MET A 34 1.39 3.81 -0.38
CA MET A 34 2.33 4.56 0.43
C MET A 34 2.49 6.01 -0.07
N ASN A 35 2.56 6.97 0.85
CA ASN A 35 2.69 8.41 0.55
C ASN A 35 1.60 9.03 -0.34
N ARG A 36 0.45 8.36 -0.55
CA ARG A 36 -0.57 8.76 -1.55
C ARG A 36 -1.86 9.33 -0.97
N ASN A 37 -1.97 9.44 0.36
CA ASN A 37 -3.10 10.07 1.05
C ASN A 37 -4.50 9.58 0.62
N TYR A 38 -4.64 8.28 0.34
CA TYR A 38 -5.94 7.71 -0.05
C TYR A 38 -6.94 7.74 1.11
N SER A 39 -8.22 7.92 0.81
CA SER A 39 -9.29 7.84 1.82
C SER A 39 -9.41 6.40 2.37
N LEU A 40 -9.89 6.26 3.61
CA LEU A 40 -10.11 4.94 4.22
C LEU A 40 -11.05 4.08 3.37
N TYR A 41 -12.05 4.70 2.76
CA TYR A 41 -12.99 4.02 1.84
C TYR A 41 -12.26 3.45 0.62
N SER A 42 -11.41 4.25 -0.04
CA SER A 42 -10.63 3.79 -1.20
C SER A 42 -9.67 2.67 -0.82
N VAL A 43 -8.95 2.81 0.29
CA VAL A 43 -8.04 1.77 0.80
C VAL A 43 -8.82 0.48 1.05
N ARG A 44 -9.94 0.52 1.78
CA ARG A 44 -10.77 -0.66 2.07
C ARG A 44 -11.31 -1.33 0.81
N LYS A 45 -11.83 -0.53 -0.13
CA LYS A 45 -12.39 -1.04 -1.39
C LYS A 45 -11.34 -1.79 -2.22
N TRP A 46 -10.14 -1.24 -2.33
CA TRP A 46 -9.07 -1.83 -3.12
C TRP A 46 -8.34 -2.96 -2.39
N PHE A 47 -8.19 -2.86 -1.06
CA PHE A 47 -7.65 -3.94 -0.23
C PHE A 47 -8.47 -5.22 -0.42
N ASN A 48 -9.79 -5.12 -0.28
CA ASN A 48 -10.70 -6.26 -0.50
C ASN A 48 -10.70 -6.82 -1.92
N LYS A 49 -10.22 -6.05 -2.91
CA LYS A 49 -10.25 -6.43 -4.33
C LYS A 49 -8.92 -7.00 -4.81
N LEU A 50 -7.81 -6.60 -4.18
CA LEU A 50 -6.45 -6.89 -4.65
C LEU A 50 -5.64 -7.76 -3.69
N VAL A 51 -5.92 -7.70 -2.37
CA VAL A 51 -5.23 -8.51 -1.37
C VAL A 51 -6.00 -9.81 -1.20
N ASP A 52 -5.27 -10.92 -1.29
CA ASP A 52 -5.84 -12.26 -1.13
C ASP A 52 -6.38 -12.44 0.30
N GLU A 53 -7.50 -13.13 0.46
CA GLU A 53 -8.05 -13.41 1.78
C GLU A 53 -7.18 -14.37 2.58
N GLU A 54 -6.32 -15.16 1.93
CA GLU A 54 -5.35 -16.04 2.59
C GLU A 54 -4.14 -15.27 3.14
N ASP A 55 -3.88 -14.05 2.65
CA ASP A 55 -2.76 -13.21 3.08
C ASP A 55 -3.06 -12.43 4.37
N TYR A 56 -4.28 -12.52 4.93
CA TYR A 56 -4.64 -11.85 6.18
C TYR A 56 -5.68 -12.61 7.00
N ASP A 57 -5.52 -12.56 8.32
CA ASP A 57 -6.55 -13.04 9.23
C ASP A 57 -7.79 -12.12 9.20
N LYS A 58 -8.96 -12.73 8.99
CA LYS A 58 -10.24 -12.01 8.92
C LYS A 58 -10.55 -11.22 10.20
N VAL A 59 -10.06 -11.70 11.34
CA VAL A 59 -10.17 -11.06 12.65
C VAL A 59 -9.39 -9.74 12.68
N ASP A 60 -8.20 -9.71 12.06
CA ASP A 60 -7.31 -8.56 12.06
C ASP A 60 -7.53 -7.60 10.90
N LYS A 61 -8.40 -7.96 9.93
CA LYS A 61 -8.73 -7.15 8.75
C LYS A 61 -8.97 -5.67 9.05
N SER A 62 -9.71 -5.37 10.12
CA SER A 62 -10.02 -4.00 10.51
C SER A 62 -8.77 -3.20 10.93
N SER A 63 -7.90 -3.83 11.72
CA SER A 63 -6.60 -3.30 12.14
C SER A 63 -5.65 -3.12 10.96
N ILE A 64 -5.62 -4.10 10.05
CA ILE A 64 -4.80 -4.06 8.83
C ILE A 64 -5.20 -2.90 7.93
N ILE A 65 -6.50 -2.72 7.66
CA ILE A 65 -6.98 -1.58 6.85
C ILE A 65 -6.62 -0.25 7.51
N ARG A 66 -6.70 -0.16 8.84
CA ARG A 66 -6.30 1.04 9.59
C ARG A 66 -4.80 1.30 9.48
N PHE A 67 -4.00 0.25 9.54
CA PHE A 67 -2.56 0.32 9.32
C PHE A 67 -2.22 0.75 7.89
N CYS A 68 -2.87 0.19 6.87
CA CYS A 68 -2.74 0.62 5.48
C CYS A 68 -3.10 2.11 5.30
N LYS A 69 -4.15 2.60 5.97
CA LYS A 69 -4.50 4.03 5.97
C LYS A 69 -3.42 4.89 6.64
N TYR A 70 -2.84 4.41 7.74
CA TYR A 70 -1.72 5.07 8.39
C TYR A 70 -0.50 5.15 7.45
N LEU A 71 -0.13 4.04 6.79
CA LEU A 71 0.95 4.00 5.79
C LEU A 71 0.71 4.96 4.62
N SER A 72 -0.54 5.05 4.15
CA SER A 72 -0.87 5.97 3.06
C SER A 72 -0.71 7.45 3.44
N ASN A 73 -0.87 7.78 4.73
CA ASN A 73 -0.73 9.14 5.26
C ASN A 73 0.67 9.43 5.81
N LYS A 74 1.46 8.39 6.11
CA LYS A 74 2.82 8.54 6.61
C LYS A 74 3.69 9.09 5.48
N LYS A 75 3.94 10.39 5.50
CA LYS A 75 5.06 10.97 4.77
C LYS A 75 6.32 10.29 5.27
N VAL A 76 7.06 9.64 4.38
CA VAL A 76 8.41 9.18 4.70
C VAL A 76 9.22 10.40 5.11
N VAL A 77 9.38 10.58 6.41
CA VAL A 77 10.39 11.48 6.96
C VAL A 77 11.70 10.74 6.69
N ASN A 78 12.46 11.20 5.71
CA ASN A 78 13.75 10.61 5.39
C ASN A 78 14.59 10.49 6.66
N ALA A 79 15.14 9.31 6.87
CA ALA A 79 15.96 8.94 8.03
C ALA A 79 17.32 9.66 8.08
N ASP A 80 17.53 10.71 7.28
CA ASP A 80 18.70 11.60 7.35
C ASP A 80 18.54 12.68 8.45
N SER A 81 17.42 12.70 9.17
CA SER A 81 17.17 13.71 10.22
C SER A 81 17.46 13.25 11.66
N TYR A 82 18.00 12.05 11.87
CA TYR A 82 18.62 11.71 13.15
C TYR A 82 20.02 12.33 13.22
N THR A 83 20.11 13.66 13.24
CA THR A 83 21.25 14.30 13.90
C THR A 83 21.04 14.10 15.39
N VAL A 84 21.74 13.12 15.94
CA VAL A 84 22.07 13.07 17.36
C VAL A 84 22.76 14.38 17.67
N LYS A 85 22.02 15.32 18.30
CA LYS A 85 22.66 16.45 18.97
C LYS A 85 23.35 15.89 20.21
N ASN A 86 24.68 15.88 20.16
CA ASN A 86 25.55 15.73 21.32
C ASN A 86 25.22 16.76 22.39
#